data_AF-A0A3B0B808-F1
#
_entry.id   AF-A0A3B0B808-F1
#
_cell.length_a   1.000
_cell.length_b   1.000
_cell.length_c   1.000
_cell.angle_alpha   90.00
_cell.angle_beta   90.00
_cell.angle_gamma   90.00
#
_symmetry.space_group_name_H-M   'P 1'
#
loop_
_entity.id
_entity.type
_entity.pdbx_description
1 polymer ?
#
loop_
_entity_poly.entity_id
_entity_poly.type
_entity_poly.pdbx_seq_one_letter_code
_entity_poly.pdbx_strand_id
1 'polypeptide(L)'
;MDDDDDRETFLQAEGLPALSMPAFQLHHFAITESFQRGTPGFIPDDYLQSIAAETTLTAVELETAGLWVRRDGGYFVNDADTIRMMLSFREGSDANAAKCLARGHHLPSEDEDDDWIICQTCHVPLKRPDGKPVGGENGEPPDYGPRHDDLTAE
;
A
#
# COMPACT_ATOMS: atom_id res chain seq x y z
N MET A 1 -24.78 -6.56 -33.12
CA MET A 1 -23.58 -5.71 -33.18
C MET A 1 -23.83 -4.70 -32.10
N ASP A 2 -23.52 -5.09 -30.87
CA ASP A 2 -23.61 -4.22 -29.72
C ASP A 2 -22.21 -3.62 -29.59
N ASP A 3 -22.14 -2.31 -29.84
CA ASP A 3 -20.93 -1.53 -29.67
C ASP A 3 -20.50 -1.63 -28.19
N ASP A 4 -19.27 -2.10 -27.99
CA ASP A 4 -18.55 -2.00 -26.72
C ASP A 4 -18.48 -0.52 -26.33
N ASP A 5 -19.34 -0.15 -25.38
CA ASP A 5 -19.31 1.14 -24.70
C ASP A 5 -18.17 1.07 -23.68
N ASP A 6 -16.94 1.29 -24.18
CA ASP A 6 -15.72 1.57 -23.42
C ASP A 6 -15.91 2.87 -22.62
N ARG A 7 -16.77 2.81 -21.60
CA ARG A 7 -16.91 3.88 -20.61
C ARG A 7 -15.68 3.85 -19.73
N GLU A 8 -14.65 4.57 -20.17
CA GLU A 8 -13.57 5.07 -19.33
C GLU A 8 -14.18 5.56 -18.01
N THR A 9 -14.08 4.73 -16.98
CA THR A 9 -14.71 5.00 -15.70
C THR A 9 -13.79 5.94 -14.96
N PHE A 10 -14.10 7.24 -15.03
CA PHE A 10 -13.36 8.26 -14.31
C PHE A 10 -13.76 8.25 -12.84
N LEU A 11 -12.77 8.10 -11.96
CA LEU A 11 -12.97 8.22 -10.52
C LEU A 11 -12.69 9.66 -10.10
N GLN A 12 -13.68 10.27 -9.43
CA GLN A 12 -13.50 11.52 -8.68
C GLN A 12 -13.68 11.18 -7.20
N ALA A 13 -12.58 10.94 -6.50
CA ALA A 13 -12.57 10.99 -5.05
C ALA A 13 -12.52 12.46 -4.61
N GLU A 14 -13.19 12.82 -3.51
CA GLU A 14 -13.19 14.21 -3.02
C GLU A 14 -11.74 14.72 -2.84
N GLY A 15 -11.36 15.75 -3.60
CA GLY A 15 -10.02 16.36 -3.55
C GLY A 15 -9.03 15.88 -4.61
N LEU A 16 -9.32 14.81 -5.36
CA LEU A 16 -8.48 14.34 -6.47
C LEU A 16 -9.00 14.85 -7.83
N PRO A 17 -8.09 15.14 -8.79
CA PRO A 17 -8.49 15.39 -10.18
C PRO A 17 -9.18 14.16 -10.78
N ALA A 18 -9.97 14.37 -11.84
CA ALA A 18 -10.58 13.26 -12.55
C ALA A 18 -9.50 12.39 -13.20
N LEU A 19 -9.42 11.13 -12.79
CA LEU A 19 -8.47 10.15 -13.30
C LEU A 19 -9.20 8.97 -13.93
N SER A 20 -8.61 8.38 -14.96
CA SER A 20 -8.96 7.05 -15.45
C SER A 20 -8.77 6.01 -14.33
N MET A 21 -9.55 4.94 -14.35
CA MET A 21 -9.41 3.84 -13.40
C MET A 21 -7.97 3.27 -13.37
N PRO A 22 -7.28 3.05 -14.51
CA PRO A 22 -5.89 2.59 -14.50
C PRO A 22 -4.91 3.60 -13.86
N ALA A 23 -5.09 4.90 -14.08
CA ALA A 23 -4.25 5.93 -13.44
C ALA A 23 -4.48 5.98 -11.92
N PHE A 24 -5.74 5.89 -11.47
CA PHE A 24 -6.08 5.83 -10.05
C PHE A 24 -5.47 4.60 -9.36
N GLN A 25 -5.55 3.43 -10.00
CA GLN A 25 -4.97 2.19 -9.50
C GLN A 25 -3.44 2.29 -9.43
N LEU A 26 -2.79 2.74 -10.52
CA LEU A 26 -1.34 2.96 -10.54
C LEU A 26 -0.91 3.91 -9.42
N HIS A 27 -1.64 5.01 -9.22
CA HIS A 27 -1.36 5.98 -8.17
C HIS A 27 -1.32 5.34 -6.77
N HIS A 28 -2.35 4.57 -6.41
CA HIS A 28 -2.44 3.92 -5.10
C HIS A 28 -1.41 2.81 -4.89
N PHE A 29 -1.24 1.95 -5.89
CA PHE A 29 -0.29 0.83 -5.78
C PHE A 29 1.15 1.32 -5.76
N ALA A 30 1.51 2.29 -6.60
CA ALA A 30 2.85 2.86 -6.63
C ALA A 30 3.20 3.55 -5.31
N ILE A 31 2.26 4.31 -4.71
CA ILE A 31 2.47 4.90 -3.38
C ILE A 31 2.72 3.79 -2.35
N THR A 32 1.83 2.79 -2.26
CA THR A 32 1.96 1.69 -1.30
C THR A 32 3.30 0.98 -1.44
N GLU A 33 3.71 0.72 -2.68
CA GLU A 33 4.95 0.03 -3.00
C GLU A 33 6.18 0.88 -2.63
N SER A 34 6.16 2.18 -2.90
CA SER A 34 7.23 3.10 -2.50
C SER A 34 7.46 3.11 -0.98
N PHE A 35 6.40 2.95 -0.18
CA PHE A 35 6.50 2.81 1.27
C PHE A 35 7.12 1.47 1.69
N GLN A 36 6.76 0.38 0.98
CA GLN A 36 7.34 -0.94 1.20
C GLN A 36 8.84 -0.98 0.84
N ARG A 37 9.26 -0.26 -0.21
CA ARG A 37 10.68 -0.10 -0.59
C ARG A 37 11.48 0.82 0.32
N GLY A 38 10.84 1.57 1.20
CA GLY A 38 11.52 2.54 2.05
C GLY A 38 11.87 3.86 1.36
N THR A 39 11.27 4.15 0.21
CA THR A 39 11.41 5.44 -0.49
C THR A 39 10.05 6.14 -0.65
N PRO A 40 9.39 6.58 0.46
CA PRO A 40 8.03 7.09 0.42
C PRO A 40 7.82 8.19 -0.62
N GLY A 41 6.88 7.96 -1.53
CA GLY A 41 6.50 8.93 -2.56
C GLY A 41 7.46 9.04 -3.74
N PHE A 42 8.53 8.23 -3.82
CA PHE A 42 9.35 8.10 -5.03
C PHE A 42 9.01 6.81 -5.78
N ILE A 43 8.68 6.95 -7.06
CA ILE A 43 8.31 5.85 -7.95
C ILE A 43 9.39 5.71 -9.02
N PRO A 44 10.23 4.67 -8.97
CA PRO A 44 11.33 4.52 -9.91
C PRO A 44 10.85 3.99 -11.27
N ASP A 45 11.60 4.31 -12.34
CA ASP A 45 11.25 3.89 -13.70
C ASP A 45 11.28 2.37 -13.89
N ASP A 46 12.18 1.67 -13.19
CA ASP A 46 12.29 0.22 -13.25
C ASP A 46 11.03 -0.47 -12.67
N TYR A 47 10.45 0.10 -11.61
CA TYR A 47 9.16 -0.31 -11.09
C TYR A 47 8.07 -0.16 -12.16
N LEU A 48 7.96 1.00 -12.81
CA LEU A 48 6.96 1.23 -13.87
C LEU A 48 7.12 0.27 -15.06
N GLN A 49 8.35 -0.07 -15.41
CA GLN A 49 8.65 -1.05 -16.47
C GLN A 49 8.28 -2.49 -16.08
N SER A 50 8.18 -2.79 -14.77
CA SER A 50 7.88 -4.13 -14.28
C SER A 50 6.38 -4.48 -14.24
N ILE A 51 5.50 -3.48 -14.21
CA ILE A 51 4.05 -3.68 -13.95
C ILE A 51 3.25 -3.95 -15.24
N ALA A 52 3.60 -3.30 -16.35
CA ALA A 52 3.12 -3.56 -17.72
C ALA A 52 3.75 -2.56 -18.71
N ALA A 53 3.70 -2.85 -20.01
CA ALA A 53 4.17 -1.94 -21.06
C ALA A 53 3.32 -0.65 -21.19
N GLU A 54 2.10 -0.63 -20.66
CA GLU A 54 1.13 0.46 -20.85
C GLU A 54 1.13 1.51 -19.72
N THR A 55 2.05 1.40 -18.75
CA THR A 55 2.17 2.34 -17.61
C THR A 55 2.62 3.74 -18.03
N THR A 56 3.12 3.90 -19.25
CA THR A 56 3.58 5.21 -19.76
C THR A 56 2.43 6.20 -19.90
N LEU A 57 1.28 5.78 -20.44
CA LEU A 57 0.15 6.67 -20.66
C LEU A 57 -0.49 7.09 -19.33
N THR A 58 -0.62 6.16 -18.38
CA THR A 58 -1.15 6.44 -17.04
C THR A 58 -0.22 7.31 -16.21
N ALA A 59 1.11 7.14 -16.33
CA ALA A 59 2.08 8.03 -15.68
C ALA A 59 1.99 9.47 -16.24
N VAL A 60 1.83 9.63 -17.55
CA VAL A 60 1.62 10.95 -18.19
C VAL A 60 0.31 11.59 -17.73
N GLU A 61 -0.75 10.80 -17.57
CA GLU A 61 -2.02 11.28 -17.02
C GLU A 61 -1.83 11.82 -15.59
N LEU A 62 -1.16 11.07 -14.73
CA LEU A 62 -0.86 11.48 -13.35
C LEU A 62 0.04 12.72 -13.28
N GLU A 63 0.98 12.85 -14.20
CA GLU A 63 1.81 14.06 -14.35
C GLU A 63 0.98 15.27 -14.79
N THR A 64 0.12 15.09 -15.79
CA THR A 64 -0.76 16.15 -16.30
C THR A 64 -1.80 16.58 -15.25
N ALA A 65 -2.25 15.64 -14.44
CA ALA A 65 -3.14 15.88 -13.30
C ALA A 65 -2.42 16.58 -12.12
N GLY A 66 -1.10 16.76 -12.19
CA GLY A 66 -0.28 17.40 -11.16
C GLY A 66 -0.05 16.55 -9.92
N LEU A 67 -0.45 15.28 -9.95
CA LEU A 67 -0.26 14.33 -8.85
C LEU A 67 1.14 13.74 -8.85
N TRP A 68 1.78 13.64 -10.01
CA TRP A 68 3.14 13.13 -10.15
C TRP A 68 4.03 14.20 -10.80
N VAL A 69 5.32 14.20 -10.44
CA VAL A 69 6.31 15.12 -11.00
C VAL A 69 7.51 14.32 -11.46
N ARG A 70 7.83 14.42 -12.75
CA ARG A 70 9.00 13.76 -13.32
C ARG A 70 10.30 14.20 -12.65
N ARG A 71 11.18 13.24 -12.37
CA ARG A 71 12.55 13.42 -11.89
C ARG A 71 13.51 12.48 -12.61
N ASP A 72 14.79 12.64 -12.31
CA ASP A 72 15.79 11.70 -12.79
C ASP A 72 15.52 10.31 -12.21
N GLY A 73 15.46 9.30 -13.08
CA GLY A 73 15.18 7.91 -12.73
C GLY A 73 13.75 7.56 -12.28
N GLY A 74 12.78 8.49 -12.34
CA GLY A 74 11.40 8.19 -11.94
C GLY A 74 10.49 9.40 -11.72
N TYR A 75 9.56 9.27 -10.77
CA TYR A 75 8.57 10.29 -10.41
C TYR A 75 8.51 10.52 -8.90
N PHE A 76 8.27 11.75 -8.47
CA PHE A 76 7.78 12.03 -7.13
C PHE A 76 6.26 12.21 -7.14
N VAL A 77 5.61 11.66 -6.13
CA VAL A 77 4.19 11.88 -5.86
C VAL A 77 4.02 13.26 -5.20
N ASN A 78 3.29 14.13 -5.86
CA ASN A 78 2.82 15.44 -5.40
C ASN A 78 1.39 15.36 -4.85
N ASP A 79 1.12 14.33 -4.04
CA ASP A 79 -0.10 14.18 -3.25
C ASP A 79 0.28 14.14 -1.78
N ALA A 80 0.45 15.33 -1.20
CA ALA A 80 0.94 15.47 0.17
C ALA A 80 -0.01 14.85 1.20
N ASP A 81 -1.31 14.83 0.94
CA ASP A 81 -2.29 14.33 1.89
C ASP A 81 -2.30 12.81 1.92
N THR A 82 -2.24 12.15 0.76
CA THR A 82 -2.08 10.69 0.70
C THR A 82 -0.74 10.25 1.30
N ILE A 83 0.36 10.96 1.02
CA ILE A 83 1.67 10.66 1.62
C ILE A 83 1.64 10.82 3.15
N ARG A 84 1.05 11.91 3.68
CA ARG A 84 0.91 12.11 5.13
C ARG A 84 0.04 11.06 5.80
N MET A 85 -1.07 10.68 5.14
CA MET A 85 -1.95 9.62 5.63
C MET A 85 -1.17 8.29 5.76
N MET A 86 -0.42 7.92 4.72
CA MET A 86 0.38 6.68 4.71
C MET A 86 1.52 6.71 5.74
N LEU A 87 2.19 7.86 5.93
CA LEU A 87 3.18 8.04 6.99
C LEU A 87 2.56 7.88 8.39
N SER A 88 1.44 8.55 8.64
CA SER A 88 0.74 8.49 9.93
C SER A 88 0.25 7.07 10.22
N PHE A 89 -0.26 6.37 9.19
CA PHE A 89 -0.66 4.98 9.30
C PHE A 89 0.54 4.08 9.65
N ARG A 90 1.68 4.27 9.00
CA ARG A 90 2.91 3.53 9.28
C ARG A 90 3.40 3.77 10.70
N GLU A 91 3.53 5.03 11.12
CA GLU A 91 3.94 5.37 12.49
C GLU A 91 3.00 4.77 13.55
N GLY A 92 1.69 4.82 13.30
CA GLY A 92 0.69 4.18 14.15
C GLY A 92 0.84 2.66 14.18
N SER A 93 1.06 2.04 13.02
CA SER A 93 1.30 0.60 12.89
C SER A 93 2.56 0.16 13.64
N ASP A 94 3.67 0.88 13.48
CA ASP A 94 4.95 0.59 14.15
C ASP A 94 4.83 0.77 15.67
N ALA A 95 4.20 1.84 16.12
CA ALA A 95 3.92 2.06 17.54
C ALA A 95 3.03 0.95 18.13
N ASN A 96 2.05 0.46 17.37
CA ASN A 96 1.19 -0.63 17.81
C ASN A 96 1.91 -1.99 17.79
N ALA A 97 2.78 -2.24 16.81
CA ALA A 97 3.63 -3.42 16.78
C ALA A 97 4.59 -3.44 17.98
N ALA A 98 5.19 -2.29 18.33
CA ALA A 98 6.05 -2.15 19.50
C ALA A 98 5.31 -2.47 20.82
N LYS A 99 4.03 -2.11 20.95
CA LYS A 99 3.20 -2.49 22.11
C LYS A 99 3.02 -4.00 22.21
N CYS A 100 2.77 -4.68 21.09
CA CYS A 100 2.66 -6.14 21.06
C CYS A 100 4.00 -6.81 21.41
N LEU A 101 5.11 -6.30 20.89
CA LEU A 101 6.44 -6.79 21.22
C LEU A 101 6.77 -6.63 22.70
N ALA A 102 6.55 -5.44 23.28
CA ALA A 102 6.77 -5.17 24.70
C ALA A 102 5.91 -6.06 25.61
N ARG A 103 4.71 -6.41 25.15
CA ARG A 103 3.78 -7.33 25.82
C ARG A 103 4.13 -8.81 25.63
N GLY A 104 4.93 -9.13 24.61
CA GLY A 104 5.36 -10.49 24.27
C GLY A 104 4.30 -11.38 23.60
N HIS A 105 3.12 -10.84 23.27
CA HIS A 105 2.07 -11.58 22.57
C HIS A 105 1.04 -10.63 21.91
N HIS A 106 0.24 -11.14 20.98
CA HIS A 106 -0.87 -10.45 20.32
C HIS A 106 -2.20 -10.70 21.06
N LEU A 107 -3.15 -9.75 21.01
CA LEU A 107 -4.54 -9.97 21.48
C LEU A 107 -5.41 -10.30 20.26
N PRO A 108 -6.03 -11.48 20.17
CA PRO A 108 -6.98 -11.78 19.09
C PRO A 108 -8.23 -10.91 19.21
N SER A 109 -8.84 -10.54 18.07
CA SER A 109 -10.17 -9.94 18.02
C SER A 109 -11.18 -10.86 18.69
N GLU A 110 -12.15 -10.24 19.38
CA GLU A 110 -13.24 -10.94 20.08
C GLU A 110 -14.48 -11.11 19.20
N ASP A 111 -14.49 -10.52 18.01
CA ASP A 111 -15.60 -10.64 17.06
C ASP A 111 -15.65 -12.06 16.49
N GLU A 112 -16.61 -12.85 17.01
CA GLU A 112 -16.85 -14.24 16.58
C GLU A 112 -17.42 -14.33 15.15
N ASP A 113 -17.93 -13.21 14.63
CA ASP A 113 -18.49 -13.11 13.28
C ASP A 113 -17.41 -12.84 12.20
N ASP A 114 -16.16 -12.55 12.61
CA ASP A 114 -15.06 -12.30 11.67
C ASP A 114 -14.37 -13.61 11.26
N ASP A 115 -14.42 -13.91 9.96
CA ASP A 115 -13.68 -15.03 9.37
C ASP A 115 -12.14 -14.89 9.57
N TRP A 116 -11.64 -13.67 9.74
CA TRP A 116 -10.23 -13.41 10.05
C TRP A 116 -10.06 -13.03 11.51
N ILE A 117 -9.25 -13.78 12.24
CA ILE A 117 -8.84 -13.35 13.59
C ILE A 117 -7.61 -12.46 13.44
N ILE A 118 -7.75 -11.20 13.81
CA ILE A 118 -6.69 -10.18 13.73
C ILE A 118 -6.26 -9.75 15.12
N CYS A 119 -5.10 -9.10 15.23
CA CYS A 119 -4.70 -8.51 16.49
C CYS A 119 -5.48 -7.21 16.78
N GLN A 120 -6.15 -7.09 17.93
CA GLN A 120 -6.87 -5.87 18.32
C GLN A 120 -5.98 -4.62 18.44
N THR A 121 -4.67 -4.79 18.62
CA THR A 121 -3.73 -3.68 18.82
C THR A 121 -3.07 -3.25 17.53
N CYS A 122 -2.46 -4.18 16.79
CA CYS A 122 -1.67 -3.87 15.60
C CYS A 122 -2.27 -4.40 14.30
N HIS A 123 -3.48 -4.97 14.36
CA HIS A 123 -4.28 -5.43 13.22
C HIS A 123 -3.61 -6.47 12.31
N VAL A 124 -2.46 -7.02 12.73
CA VAL A 124 -1.84 -8.13 12.01
C VAL A 124 -2.78 -9.34 12.08
N PRO A 125 -2.99 -10.03 10.96
CA PRO A 125 -3.79 -11.25 10.94
C PRO A 125 -3.08 -12.34 11.75
N LEU A 126 -3.82 -13.04 12.59
CA LEU A 126 -3.35 -14.11 13.49
C LEU A 126 -3.86 -15.48 13.02
N LYS A 127 -5.10 -15.54 12.54
CA LYS A 127 -5.67 -16.73 11.91
C LYS A 127 -6.44 -16.37 10.65
N ARG A 128 -6.35 -17.27 9.68
CA ARG A 128 -7.10 -17.25 8.43
C ARG A 128 -8.53 -17.79 8.63
N PRO A 129 -9.43 -17.55 7.67
CA PRO A 129 -10.76 -18.18 7.60
C PRO A 129 -10.74 -19.71 7.62
N ASP A 130 -9.66 -20.32 7.12
CA ASP A 130 -9.46 -21.77 7.16
C ASP A 130 -8.93 -22.29 8.52
N GLY A 131 -8.82 -21.41 9.52
CA GLY A 131 -8.35 -21.70 10.87
C GLY A 131 -6.83 -21.86 11.01
N LYS A 132 -6.06 -21.73 9.92
CA LYS A 132 -4.61 -21.88 9.95
C LYS A 132 -3.89 -20.60 10.42
N PRO A 133 -2.68 -20.72 11.00
CA PRO A 133 -1.84 -19.57 11.32
C PRO A 133 -1.57 -18.71 10.08
N VAL A 134 -1.44 -17.41 10.31
CA VAL A 134 -1.02 -16.46 9.30
C VAL A 134 0.47 -16.23 9.53
N GLY A 135 1.32 -16.79 8.67
CA GLY A 135 2.77 -16.79 8.87
C GLY A 135 3.26 -17.93 9.77
N GLY A 136 4.33 -18.63 9.35
CA GLY A 136 4.96 -19.75 10.06
C GLY A 136 4.02 -20.90 10.46
N GLU A 137 4.56 -22.00 10.95
CA GLU A 137 3.75 -23.07 11.57
C GLU A 137 3.41 -22.76 13.04
N ASN A 138 4.14 -21.82 13.66
CA ASN A 138 4.08 -21.53 15.09
C ASN A 138 3.39 -20.20 15.46
N GLY A 139 2.71 -19.54 14.52
CA GLY A 139 2.09 -18.23 14.75
C GLY A 139 3.09 -17.08 14.89
N GLU A 140 4.29 -17.26 14.33
CA GLU A 140 5.20 -16.15 14.04
C GLU A 140 4.48 -15.17 13.09
N PRO A 141 4.69 -13.85 13.24
CA PRO A 141 4.20 -12.91 12.24
C PRO A 141 4.64 -13.39 10.85
N PRO A 142 3.80 -13.30 9.82
CA PRO A 142 4.26 -13.52 8.46
C PRO A 142 5.51 -12.71 8.23
N ASP A 143 6.52 -13.33 7.64
CA ASP A 143 7.65 -12.59 7.12
C ASP A 143 7.13 -11.73 5.96
N TYR A 144 6.73 -10.51 6.29
CA TYR A 144 6.28 -9.50 5.34
C TYR A 144 7.46 -8.86 4.59
N GLY A 145 8.63 -9.52 4.59
CA GLY A 145 9.89 -8.95 4.14
C GLY A 145 10.52 -8.05 5.21
N PRO A 146 11.76 -7.59 4.98
CA PRO A 146 12.47 -6.73 5.92
C PRO A 146 11.63 -5.48 6.21
N ARG A 147 11.36 -5.23 7.49
CA ARG A 147 10.89 -3.91 7.91
C ARG A 147 12.05 -2.96 7.70
N HIS A 148 11.80 -1.69 7.39
CA HIS A 148 12.87 -0.71 7.12
C HIS A 148 13.93 -0.61 8.23
N ASP A 149 13.61 -1.00 9.46
CA ASP A 149 14.54 -1.07 10.58
C ASP A 149 15.60 -2.18 10.39
N ASP A 150 15.30 -3.20 9.60
CA ASP A 150 16.22 -4.28 9.21
C ASP A 150 17.21 -3.84 8.12
N LEU A 151 16.98 -2.68 7.47
CA LEU A 151 17.82 -2.11 6.43
C LEU A 151 18.66 -0.90 6.90
N THR A 152 18.49 -0.47 8.15
CA THR A 152 19.23 0.66 8.74
C THR A 152 20.19 0.24 9.86
N ALA A 153 20.35 -1.06 10.09
CA ALA A 153 21.38 -1.62 10.97
C ALA A 153 22.67 -1.92 10.19
N GLU A 154 23.44 -0.87 9.86
CA GLU A 154 24.89 -0.96 9.62
C GLU A 154 25.65 -0.06 10.61
#